data_AF-A0A5B6YWD5-F1
#
_entry.id   AF-A0A5B6YWD5-F1
#
_cell.length_a   1.000
_cell.length_b   1.000
_cell.length_c   1.000
_cell.angle_alpha   90.00
_cell.angle_beta   90.00
_cell.angle_gamma   90.00
#
_symmetry.space_group_name_H-M   'P 1'
#
loop_
_entity.id
_entity.type
_entity.pdbx_description
1 polymer ?
#
loop_
_entity_poly.entity_id
_entity_poly.type
_entity_poly.pdbx_seq_one_letter_code
_entity_poly.pdbx_strand_id
1 'polypeptide(L)'
;ETKNDRGPFLVVVPSSVLPGWESEINLWAPGVNKIVYSGPPEERRRLFKERIIHQKFNVLLTTYEYLMNKHDRPKLSKVHWHYIIIDEGHRIKNASCKLNADLRHYRSSHRLLLTGTPLQNNLEELWALLNFL
;
A
#
# COMPACT_ATOMS: atom_id res chain seq x y z
N GLU A 1 14.16 -6.30 19.51
CA GLU A 1 15.19 -6.10 18.47
C GLU A 1 14.78 -4.95 17.58
N THR A 2 15.58 -3.89 17.50
CA THR A 2 15.41 -2.85 16.48
C THR A 2 16.02 -3.37 15.18
N LYS A 3 15.23 -4.11 14.39
CA LYS A 3 15.59 -4.31 12.97
C LYS A 3 15.74 -2.90 12.39
N ASN A 4 16.94 -2.54 11.94
CA ASN A 4 17.30 -1.22 11.39
C ASN A 4 16.66 -1.02 9.99
N ASP A 5 15.42 -1.46 9.83
CA ASP A 5 14.70 -1.52 8.59
C ASP A 5 13.88 -0.25 8.44
N ARG A 6 14.44 0.68 7.67
CA ARG A 6 13.86 2.01 7.48
C ARG A 6 12.91 2.06 6.28
N GLY A 7 12.47 0.91 5.77
CA GLY A 7 11.57 0.79 4.62
C GLY A 7 12.32 0.65 3.29
N PRO A 8 11.63 0.86 2.15
CA PRO A 8 10.34 1.54 2.03
C PRO A 8 9.14 0.62 2.33
N PHE A 9 8.18 1.14 3.10
CA PHE A 9 6.91 0.49 3.44
C PHE A 9 5.77 1.09 2.61
N LEU A 10 4.94 0.25 2.00
CA LEU A 10 3.72 0.65 1.29
C LEU A 10 2.50 0.31 2.12
N VAL A 11 1.69 1.31 2.46
CA VAL A 11 0.44 1.14 3.19
C VAL A 11 -0.72 1.53 2.28
N VAL A 12 -1.59 0.57 2.00
CA VAL A 12 -2.75 0.73 1.10
C VAL A 12 -4.01 0.69 1.95
N VAL A 13 -4.77 1.78 1.91
CA VAL A 13 -5.96 1.97 2.74
C VAL A 13 -7.14 2.44 1.89
N PRO A 14 -8.39 2.23 2.33
CA PRO A 14 -9.53 2.89 1.72
C PRO A 14 -9.38 4.42 1.74
N SER A 15 -9.85 5.10 0.69
CA SER A 15 -9.74 6.58 0.60
C SER A 15 -10.41 7.30 1.77
N SER A 16 -11.41 6.70 2.40
CA SER A 16 -12.14 7.27 3.54
C SER A 16 -11.33 7.29 4.84
N VAL A 17 -10.39 6.36 5.02
CA VAL A 17 -9.59 6.24 6.26
C VAL A 17 -8.17 6.78 6.12
N LEU A 18 -7.78 7.17 4.90
CA LEU A 18 -6.47 7.76 4.61
C LEU A 18 -6.12 8.98 5.49
N PRO A 19 -7.03 9.96 5.72
CA PRO A 19 -6.74 11.08 6.63
C PRO A 19 -6.56 10.65 8.09
N GLY A 20 -7.28 9.60 8.51
CA GLY A 20 -7.13 8.99 9.82
C GLY A 20 -5.73 8.39 9.99
N TRP A 21 -5.31 7.55 9.05
CA TRP A 21 -3.97 6.97 9.03
C TRP A 21 -2.85 8.03 9.04
N GLU A 22 -3.01 9.11 8.28
CA GLU A 22 -2.05 10.22 8.31
C GLU A 22 -1.92 10.85 9.70
N SER A 23 -3.06 11.11 10.35
CA SER A 23 -3.14 11.66 11.71
C SER A 23 -2.50 10.72 12.73
N GLU A 24 -2.81 9.43 12.67
CA GLU A 24 -2.25 8.42 13.59
C GLU A 24 -0.73 8.30 13.44
N ILE A 25 -0.19 8.30 12.21
CA ILE A 25 1.27 8.26 12.00
C ILE A 25 1.93 9.55 12.53
N ASN A 26 1.29 10.71 12.36
CA ASN A 26 1.78 11.96 12.95
C ASN A 26 1.82 11.92 14.48
N LEU A 27 0.79 11.35 15.10
CA LEU A 27 0.63 11.31 16.55
C LEU A 27 1.59 10.29 17.19
N TRP A 28 1.61 9.06 16.69
CA TRP A 28 2.32 7.95 17.32
C TRP A 28 3.75 7.77 16.81
N ALA A 29 4.06 8.24 15.60
CA ALA A 29 5.36 8.05 14.97
C ALA A 29 5.85 9.30 14.23
N PRO A 30 6.01 10.45 14.90
CA PRO A 30 6.39 11.72 14.27
C PRO A 30 7.77 11.67 13.58
N GLY A 31 8.67 10.79 14.03
CA GLY A 31 9.99 10.60 13.41
C GLY A 31 9.97 9.81 12.09
N VAL A 32 8.82 9.27 11.68
CA VAL A 32 8.66 8.51 10.43
C VAL A 32 8.41 9.47 9.26
N ASN A 33 9.31 9.44 8.28
CA ASN A 33 9.12 10.19 7.04
C ASN A 33 8.05 9.52 6.18
N LYS A 34 6.81 9.99 6.29
CA LYS A 34 5.70 9.55 5.45
C LYS A 34 5.54 10.38 4.19
N ILE A 35 4.98 9.75 3.16
CA ILE A 35 4.47 10.37 1.95
C ILE A 35 3.02 9.94 1.80
N VAL A 36 2.10 10.90 1.72
CA VAL A 36 0.73 10.63 1.31
C VAL A 36 0.66 10.75 -0.20
N TYR A 37 0.40 9.63 -0.87
CA TYR A 37 0.28 9.54 -2.32
C TYR A 37 -1.19 9.59 -2.72
N SER A 38 -1.72 10.80 -2.80
CA SER A 38 -3.10 11.11 -3.21
C SER A 38 -3.15 12.42 -4.01
N GLY A 39 -4.32 12.78 -4.51
CA GLY A 39 -4.54 14.07 -5.18
C GLY A 39 -4.29 14.06 -6.70
N PRO A 40 -4.18 15.26 -7.32
CA PRO A 40 -4.12 15.41 -8.77
C PRO A 40 -2.91 14.72 -9.40
N PRO A 41 -3.00 14.29 -10.69
CA PRO A 41 -1.89 13.62 -11.37
C PRO A 41 -0.57 14.42 -11.45
N GLU A 42 -0.63 15.75 -11.39
CA GLU A 42 0.56 16.61 -11.42
C GLU A 42 1.33 16.55 -10.10
N GLU A 43 0.62 16.68 -8.98
CA GLU A 43 1.19 16.57 -7.65
C GLU A 43 1.81 15.19 -7.41
N ARG A 44 1.10 14.12 -7.80
CA ARG A 44 1.61 12.74 -7.69
C ARG A 44 2.84 12.50 -8.57
N ARG A 45 2.93 13.14 -9.74
CA ARG A 45 4.15 13.11 -10.58
C ARG A 45 5.31 13.84 -9.91
N ARG A 46 5.06 15.00 -9.30
CA ARG A 46 6.06 15.78 -8.54
C ARG A 46 6.59 14.96 -7.36
N LEU A 47 5.70 14.45 -6.50
CA LEU A 47 6.05 13.60 -5.35
C LEU A 47 6.91 12.40 -5.76
N PHE A 48 6.55 11.77 -6.89
CA PHE A 48 7.32 10.64 -7.38
C PHE A 48 8.76 11.01 -7.77
N LYS A 49 8.93 12.11 -8.51
CA LYS A 49 10.24 12.58 -8.97
C LYS A 49 11.11 13.14 -7.85
N GLU A 50 10.53 13.83 -6.87
CA GLU A 50 11.32 14.53 -5.85
C GLU A 50 11.62 13.66 -4.63
N ARG A 51 10.70 12.74 -4.27
CA ARG A 51 10.81 11.98 -3.01
C ARG A 51 10.87 10.48 -3.22
N ILE A 52 9.98 9.92 -4.03
CA ILE A 52 9.83 8.45 -4.14
C ILE A 52 11.02 7.82 -4.87
N ILE A 53 11.46 8.42 -5.99
CA ILE A 53 12.58 7.88 -6.78
C ILE A 53 13.90 7.87 -6.00
N HIS A 54 14.09 8.83 -5.11
CA HIS A 54 15.26 8.92 -4.26
C HIS A 54 15.13 8.09 -2.97
N GLN A 55 13.99 7.40 -2.78
CA GLN A 55 13.68 6.60 -1.59
C GLN A 55 13.91 7.37 -0.26
N LYS A 56 13.70 8.70 -0.28
CA LYS A 56 13.86 9.58 0.90
C LYS A 56 12.60 9.58 1.76
N PHE A 57 12.11 8.40 2.10
CA PHE A 57 10.91 8.20 2.91
C PHE A 57 10.93 6.81 3.54
N ASN A 58 10.15 6.65 4.61
CA ASN A 58 9.96 5.37 5.28
C ASN A 58 8.64 4.73 4.86
N VAL A 59 7.54 5.51 4.88
CA VAL A 59 6.18 5.01 4.61
C VAL A 59 5.55 5.77 3.46
N LEU A 60 4.98 5.05 2.49
CA LEU A 60 4.11 5.61 1.47
C LEU A 60 2.67 5.14 1.74
N LEU A 61 1.81 6.09 2.06
CA LEU A 61 0.37 5.86 2.28
C LEU A 61 -0.38 6.16 0.98
N THR A 62 -1.18 5.21 0.51
CA THR A 62 -1.97 5.39 -0.72
C THR A 62 -3.27 4.62 -0.67
N THR A 63 -4.07 4.74 -1.73
CA THR A 63 -5.35 4.05 -1.87
C THR A 63 -5.30 2.95 -2.92
N TYR A 64 -6.26 2.03 -2.84
CA TYR A 64 -6.46 0.98 -3.84
C TYR A 64 -6.56 1.53 -5.27
N GLU A 65 -7.24 2.66 -5.46
CA GLU A 65 -7.45 3.27 -6.76
C GLU A 65 -6.11 3.66 -7.41
N TYR A 66 -5.20 4.23 -6.64
CA TYR A 66 -3.89 4.67 -7.13
C TYR A 66 -2.92 3.50 -7.33
N LEU A 67 -3.05 2.45 -6.50
CA LEU A 67 -2.31 1.21 -6.69
C LEU A 67 -2.69 0.52 -8.02
N MET A 68 -3.99 0.50 -8.34
CA MET A 68 -4.49 -0.12 -9.57
C MET A 68 -4.44 0.81 -10.78
N ASN A 69 -4.15 2.10 -10.60
CA ASN A 69 -4.12 3.09 -11.68
C ASN A 69 -3.00 2.77 -12.69
N LYS A 70 -3.36 2.64 -13.97
CA LYS A 70 -2.44 2.31 -15.06
C LYS A 70 -1.26 3.28 -15.21
N HIS A 71 -1.40 4.54 -14.77
CA HIS A 71 -0.33 5.54 -14.87
C HIS A 71 0.63 5.54 -13.67
N ASP A 72 0.21 5.01 -12.53
CA ASP A 72 0.95 5.08 -11.28
C ASP A 72 1.54 3.73 -10.90
N ARG A 73 0.84 2.63 -11.23
CA ARG A 73 1.33 1.26 -11.07
C ARG A 73 2.72 1.04 -11.66
N PRO A 74 3.05 1.44 -12.91
CA PRO A 74 4.39 1.24 -13.47
C PRO A 74 5.49 2.05 -12.77
N LYS A 75 5.11 3.09 -12.02
CA LYS A 75 6.05 3.91 -11.24
C LYS A 75 6.30 3.27 -9.88
N LEU A 76 5.22 2.93 -9.18
CA LEU A 76 5.28 2.36 -7.83
C LEU A 76 5.83 0.92 -7.81
N SER A 77 5.63 0.14 -8.88
CA SER A 77 6.20 -1.21 -9.03
C SER A 77 7.72 -1.25 -9.21
N LYS A 78 8.35 -0.12 -9.59
CA LYS A 78 9.82 -0.01 -9.69
C LYS A 78 10.50 0.02 -8.32
N VAL A 79 9.75 0.37 -7.27
CA VAL A 79 10.25 0.40 -5.90
C VAL A 79 10.26 -1.03 -5.36
N HIS A 80 11.38 -1.45 -4.77
CA HIS A 80 11.44 -2.71 -4.02
C HIS A 80 10.93 -2.46 -2.60
N TRP A 81 9.70 -2.87 -2.32
CA TRP A 81 9.06 -2.65 -1.03
C TRP A 81 9.58 -3.63 0.00
N HIS A 82 9.77 -3.19 1.24
CA HIS A 82 10.08 -4.11 2.32
C HIS A 82 8.80 -4.78 2.83
N TYR A 83 7.77 -3.97 3.12
CA TYR A 83 6.41 -4.47 3.31
C TYR A 83 5.41 -3.78 2.40
N ILE A 84 4.42 -4.55 1.95
CA ILE A 84 3.14 -4.05 1.46
C ILE A 84 2.08 -4.43 2.47
N ILE A 85 1.43 -3.42 3.07
CA ILE A 85 0.38 -3.56 4.07
C ILE A 85 -0.92 -3.13 3.41
N ILE A 86 -1.92 -4.00 3.43
CA ILE A 86 -3.24 -3.71 2.90
C ILE A 86 -4.26 -3.74 4.04
N ASP A 87 -4.92 -2.59 4.26
CA ASP A 87 -5.94 -2.42 5.28
C ASP A 87 -7.35 -2.60 4.71
N GLU A 88 -8.25 -3.13 5.51
CA GLU A 88 -9.58 -3.59 5.09
C GLU A 88 -9.55 -4.56 3.91
N GLY A 89 -8.73 -5.59 4.04
CA GLY A 89 -8.52 -6.64 3.03
C GLY A 89 -9.78 -7.30 2.50
N HIS A 90 -10.90 -7.24 3.22
CA HIS A 90 -12.20 -7.69 2.72
C HIS A 90 -12.66 -6.93 1.46
N ARG A 91 -12.21 -5.68 1.24
CA ARG A 91 -12.49 -4.94 0.00
C ARG A 91 -11.81 -5.53 -1.23
N ILE A 92 -10.76 -6.32 -1.03
CA ILE A 92 -10.09 -7.09 -2.09
C ILE A 92 -11.03 -8.14 -2.69
N LYS A 93 -12.01 -8.65 -1.92
CA LYS A 93 -12.92 -9.73 -2.33
C LYS A 93 -13.64 -9.45 -3.66
N ASN A 94 -14.13 -8.23 -3.87
CA ASN A 94 -14.92 -7.87 -5.06
C ASN A 94 -14.07 -7.51 -6.29
N ALA A 95 -12.76 -7.28 -6.12
CA ALA A 95 -11.83 -6.91 -7.19
C ALA A 95 -10.68 -7.93 -7.35
N SER A 96 -10.83 -9.11 -6.73
CA SER A 96 -9.77 -10.06 -6.38
C SER A 96 -8.88 -10.43 -7.57
N CYS A 97 -9.45 -10.78 -8.72
CA CYS A 97 -8.66 -11.13 -9.91
C CYS A 97 -7.79 -9.97 -10.42
N LYS A 98 -8.34 -8.76 -10.49
CA LYS A 98 -7.65 -7.60 -11.06
C LYS A 98 -6.62 -7.02 -10.10
N LEU A 99 -6.99 -6.90 -8.81
CA LEU A 99 -6.07 -6.40 -7.80
C LEU A 99 -4.92 -7.39 -7.57
N ASN A 100 -5.16 -8.71 -7.52
CA ASN A 100 -4.07 -9.69 -7.41
C ASN A 100 -3.16 -9.67 -8.65
N ALA A 101 -3.72 -9.54 -9.86
CA ALA A 101 -2.92 -9.37 -11.06
C ALA A 101 -2.05 -8.10 -11.00
N ASP A 102 -2.62 -6.99 -10.53
CA ASP A 102 -1.88 -5.72 -10.38
C ASP A 102 -0.82 -5.79 -9.27
N LEU A 103 -1.13 -6.43 -8.13
CA LEU A 103 -0.22 -6.61 -7.00
C LEU A 103 0.95 -7.55 -7.32
N ARG A 104 0.79 -8.50 -8.25
CA ARG A 104 1.90 -9.32 -8.77
C ARG A 104 2.99 -8.50 -9.44
N HIS A 105 2.68 -7.29 -9.91
CA HIS A 105 3.69 -6.40 -10.47
C HIS A 105 4.54 -5.70 -9.40
N TYR A 106 4.13 -5.72 -8.13
CA TYR A 106 4.86 -5.08 -7.04
C TYR A 106 5.83 -6.06 -6.38
N ARG A 107 7.12 -5.68 -6.35
CA ARG A 107 8.16 -6.44 -5.65
C ARG A 107 8.15 -6.09 -4.16
N SER A 108 8.06 -7.10 -3.32
CA SER A 108 8.02 -6.94 -1.86
C SER A 108 8.69 -8.11 -1.14
N SER A 109 9.44 -7.86 -0.07
CA SER A 109 9.95 -8.93 0.80
C SER A 109 8.84 -9.58 1.63
N HIS A 110 7.90 -8.77 2.10
CA HIS A 110 6.81 -9.21 2.97
C HIS A 110 5.49 -8.54 2.59
N ARG A 111 4.39 -9.25 2.83
CA ARG A 111 3.03 -8.77 2.58
C ARG A 111 2.18 -9.03 3.81
N LEU A 112 1.43 -8.01 4.23
CA LEU A 112 0.56 -8.04 5.39
C LEU A 112 -0.84 -7.62 4.97
N LEU A 113 -1.83 -8.42 5.35
CA LEU A 113 -3.23 -8.14 5.12
C LEU A 113 -3.94 -7.96 6.45
N LEU A 114 -4.57 -6.81 6.65
CA LEU A 114 -5.36 -6.49 7.84
C LEU A 114 -6.84 -6.51 7.46
N THR A 115 -7.66 -7.25 8.20
CA THR A 115 -9.11 -7.24 7.99
C THR A 115 -9.85 -7.49 9.31
N GLY A 116 -10.87 -6.66 9.58
CA GLY A 116 -11.71 -6.78 10.77
C GLY A 116 -12.88 -7.76 10.61
N THR A 117 -13.12 -8.31 9.42
CA THR A 117 -14.18 -9.31 9.19
C THR A 117 -13.55 -10.69 9.01
N PRO A 118 -13.88 -11.67 9.88
CA PRO A 118 -13.44 -13.03 9.65
C PRO A 118 -14.00 -13.54 8.30
N LEU A 119 -13.17 -14.24 7.54
CA LEU A 119 -13.48 -14.81 6.22
C LEU A 119 -14.87 -15.45 6.19
N GLN A 120 -15.69 -15.09 5.22
CA GLN A 120 -17.00 -15.71 5.03
C GLN A 120 -16.82 -16.96 4.16
N ASN A 121 -16.28 -18.05 4.74
CA ASN A 121 -16.34 -19.45 4.27
C ASN A 121 -16.46 -19.71 2.75
N ASN A 122 -15.73 -19.00 1.89
CA ASN A 122 -15.63 -19.28 0.47
C ASN A 122 -14.16 -19.59 0.14
N LEU A 123 -13.91 -20.76 -0.44
CA LEU A 123 -12.58 -21.20 -0.88
C LEU A 123 -11.95 -20.23 -1.88
N GLU A 124 -12.74 -19.55 -2.70
CA GLU A 124 -12.24 -18.52 -3.62
C GLU A 124 -11.72 -17.28 -2.86
N GLU A 125 -12.36 -16.91 -1.74
CA GLU A 125 -11.86 -15.83 -0.89
C GLU A 125 -10.54 -16.23 -0.24
N LEU A 126 -10.47 -17.45 0.31
CA LEU A 126 -9.24 -17.96 0.91
C LEU A 126 -8.09 -18.01 -0.10
N TRP A 127 -8.36 -18.48 -1.33
CA TRP A 127 -7.37 -18.53 -2.39
C TRP A 127 -6.90 -17.15 -2.84
N ALA A 128 -7.82 -16.18 -2.94
CA ALA A 128 -7.47 -14.80 -3.28
C ALA A 128 -6.55 -14.16 -2.22
N LEU A 129 -6.75 -14.48 -0.94
CA LEU A 129 -5.88 -14.01 0.15
C LEU A 129 -4.54 -14.75 0.19
N LEU A 130 -4.54 -16.07 -0.01
CA LEU A 130 -3.30 -16.87 -0.05
C LEU A 130 -2.41 -16.45 -1.20
N ASN A 131 -2.99 -16.15 -2.36
CA ASN A 131 -2.26 -15.69 -3.54
C ASN A 131 -1.71 -14.27 -3.39
N PHE A 132 -2.20 -13.52 -2.40
CA PHE A 132 -1.66 -12.22 -2.05
C PHE A 132 -0.41 -12.34 -1.16
N LEU A 133 -0.43 -13.25 -0.18
CA LEU A 133 0.68 -13.55 0.73
C LEU A 133 1.91 -14.10 -0.01
#